data_AF-A0A4Q6C5T0-F1
#
_entry.id   AF-A0A4Q6C5T0-F1
#
_cell.length_a   1.000
_cell.length_b   1.000
_cell.length_c   1.000
_cell.angle_alpha   90.00
_cell.angle_beta   90.00
_cell.angle_gamma   90.00
#
_symmetry.space_group_name_H-M   'P 1'
#
loop_
_entity.id
_entity.type
_entity.pdbx_description
1 polymer ?
#
loop_
_entity_poly.entity_id
_entity_poly.type
_entity_poly.pdbx_seq_one_letter_code
_entity_poly.pdbx_strand_id
1 'polypeptide(L)' 'MDRNYALEFVRVTEAAALASARCMGRGDEKEADHAAVEAMRQALASIQFDGTVVIGEGERDEAPMLFIGEKVGKGS' A
#
# COMPACT_ATOMS: atom_id res chain seq x y z
N MET A 1 -24.32 6.78 7.08
CA MET A 1 -23.15 7.56 7.55
C MET A 1 -22.19 7.61 6.39
N ASP A 2 -21.93 8.79 5.84
CA ASP A 2 -20.87 8.94 4.85
C ASP A 2 -19.54 8.63 5.54
N ARG A 3 -18.91 7.52 5.13
CA ARG A 3 -17.62 7.12 5.67
C ARG A 3 -16.57 8.04 5.08
N ASN A 4 -15.94 8.84 5.93
CA ASN A 4 -14.84 9.69 5.49
C ASN A 4 -13.56 8.85 5.44
N TYR A 5 -13.19 8.41 4.25
CA TYR A 5 -11.97 7.62 4.02
C TYR A 5 -10.66 8.40 4.25
N ALA A 6 -10.70 9.72 4.40
CA ALA A 6 -9.50 10.54 4.50
C ALA A 6 -8.58 10.09 5.64
N LEU A 7 -9.14 9.82 6.83
CA LEU A 7 -8.35 9.36 7.98
C LEU A 7 -7.86 7.93 7.83
N GLU A 8 -8.58 7.09 7.09
CA GLU A 8 -8.17 5.70 6.83
C GLU A 8 -6.99 5.67 5.85
N PHE A 9 -7.02 6.49 4.79
CA PHE A 9 -5.90 6.60 3.85
C PHE A 9 -4.67 7.29 4.44
N VAL A 10 -4.83 8.23 5.39
CA VAL A 10 -3.68 8.77 6.16
C VAL A 10 -2.95 7.65 6.90
N ARG A 11 -3.69 6.71 7.52
CA ARG A 11 -3.06 5.58 8.22
C ARG A 11 -2.31 4.64 7.28
N VAL A 12 -2.77 4.51 6.03
CA VAL A 12 -2.07 3.72 5.00
C VAL A 12 -0.71 4.31 4.70
N THR A 13 -0.63 5.64 4.51
CA THR A 13 0.66 6.30 4.23
C THR A 13 1.57 6.32 5.45
N GLU A 14 1.03 6.47 6.66
CA GLU A 14 1.77 6.32 7.92
C GLU A 14 2.40 4.93 8.06
N ALA A 15 1.63 3.87 7.80
CA ALA A 15 2.12 2.49 7.89
C ALA A 15 3.27 2.23 6.91
N ALA A 16 3.13 2.66 5.66
CA ALA A 16 4.16 2.54 4.63
C ALA A 16 5.45 3.30 5.01
N ALA A 17 5.30 4.56 5.44
CA ALA A 17 6.42 5.40 5.83
C ALA A 17 7.18 4.84 7.04
N LEU A 18 6.46 4.37 8.07
CA LEU A 18 7.07 3.77 9.27
C LEU A 18 7.78 2.45 8.96
N ALA A 19 7.25 1.64 8.04
CA ALA A 19 7.88 0.41 7.61
C ALA A 19 9.19 0.70 6.85
N SER A 20 9.13 1.59 5.85
CA SER A 20 10.29 1.98 5.06
C SER A 20 11.38 2.68 5.89
N ALA A 21 10.99 3.50 6.86
CA ALA A 21 11.92 4.23 7.73
C ALA A 21 12.85 3.30 8.54
N ARG A 22 12.46 2.06 8.80
CA ARG A 22 13.31 1.06 9.46
C ARG A 22 14.50 0.63 8.59
N CYS A 23 14.40 0.83 7.28
CA CYS A 23 15.44 0.54 6.31
C CYS A 23 16.34 1.75 6.02
N MET A 24 16.03 2.93 6.59
CA MET A 24 16.77 4.17 6.33
C MET A 24 18.26 4.04 6.70
N GLY A 25 19.14 4.44 5.79
CA GLY A 25 20.59 4.40 5.99
C GLY A 25 21.24 3.03 5.80
N ARG A 26 20.47 1.98 5.45
CA ARG A 26 21.02 0.63 5.20
C ARG A 26 21.58 0.43 3.79
N GLY A 27 21.27 1.33 2.87
CA GLY A 27 21.73 1.25 1.46
C GLY A 27 21.05 0.17 0.64
N ASP A 28 19.96 -0.44 1.15
CA ASP A 28 19.17 -1.44 0.45
C ASP A 28 17.81 -0.84 0.06
N GLU A 29 17.75 -0.33 -1.17
CA GLU A 29 16.53 0.27 -1.75
C GLU A 29 15.41 -0.76 -1.90
N LYS A 30 15.74 -1.98 -2.33
CA LYS A 30 14.74 -3.03 -2.59
C LYS A 30 14.06 -3.48 -1.31
N GLU A 31 14.82 -3.62 -0.22
CA GLU A 31 14.24 -3.95 1.09
C GLU A 31 13.35 -2.80 1.61
N ALA A 32 13.77 -1.55 1.43
CA ALA A 32 13.00 -0.38 1.87
C ALA A 32 11.68 -0.22 1.10
N ASP A 33 11.72 -0.47 -0.20
CA ASP A 33 10.56 -0.44 -1.09
C ASP A 33 9.59 -1.58 -0.76
N HIS A 34 10.09 -2.82 -0.69
CA HIS A 34 9.29 -3.99 -0.33
C HIS A 34 8.58 -3.81 1.02
N ALA A 35 9.27 -3.27 2.03
CA ALA A 35 8.69 -3.00 3.33
C ALA A 35 7.55 -1.97 3.27
N ALA A 36 7.68 -0.94 2.43
CA ALA A 36 6.65 0.08 2.25
C ALA A 36 5.41 -0.49 1.55
N VAL A 37 5.62 -1.18 0.43
CA VAL A 37 4.56 -1.77 -0.41
C VAL A 37 3.74 -2.80 0.36
N GLU A 38 4.40 -3.70 1.09
CA GLU A 38 3.72 -4.70 1.91
C GLU A 38 2.85 -4.05 2.99
N ALA A 39 3.40 -3.09 3.74
CA ALA A 39 2.67 -2.39 4.79
C ALA A 39 1.48 -1.59 4.23
N MET A 40 1.67 -0.92 3.09
CA MET A 40 0.62 -0.20 2.39
C MET A 40 -0.51 -1.13 1.97
N ARG A 41 -0.18 -2.25 1.31
CA ARG A 41 -1.14 -3.24 0.84
C ARG A 41 -1.96 -3.85 1.97
N GLN A 42 -1.30 -4.22 3.07
CA GLN A 42 -1.98 -4.74 4.27
C GLN A 42 -2.93 -3.71 4.88
N ALA A 43 -2.50 -2.45 4.99
CA ALA A 43 -3.33 -1.37 5.51
C ALA A 43 -4.57 -1.12 4.63
N LEU A 44 -4.39 -1.08 3.29
CA LEU A 44 -5.49 -0.96 2.35
C LEU A 44 -6.49 -2.12 2.48
N ALA A 45 -6.03 -3.36 2.63
CA ALA A 45 -6.90 -4.53 2.80
C ALA A 45 -7.80 -4.48 4.05
N SER A 46 -7.49 -3.61 5.02
CA SER A 46 -8.30 -3.43 6.24
C SER A 46 -9.46 -2.45 6.09
N ILE A 47 -9.41 -1.58 5.08
CA ILE A 47 -10.40 -0.52 4.85
C ILE A 47 -11.57 -1.09 4.05
N GLN A 48 -12.79 -0.74 4.42
CA GLN A 48 -14.00 -1.21 3.72
C GLN A 48 -14.30 -0.34 2.51
N PHE A 49 -13.62 -0.64 1.41
CA PHE A 49 -13.83 -0.08 0.08
C PHE A 49 -13.54 -1.14 -0.99
N ASP A 50 -14.01 -0.88 -2.22
CA ASP A 50 -13.66 -1.64 -3.42
C ASP A 50 -12.82 -0.73 -4.33
N GLY A 51 -11.51 -0.88 -4.23
CA GLY A 51 -10.53 -0.08 -4.96
C GLY A 51 -9.87 -0.86 -6.08
N THR A 52 -9.41 -0.12 -7.10
CA THR A 52 -8.55 -0.67 -8.16
C THR A 52 -7.30 0.19 -8.26
N VAL A 53 -6.14 -0.45 -8.20
CA VAL A 53 -4.85 0.22 -8.43
C VAL A 53 -4.78 0.60 -9.90
N VAL A 54 -4.69 1.90 -10.20
CA VAL A 54 -4.53 2.42 -11.57
C VAL A 54 -3.11 2.93 -11.83
N ILE A 55 -2.36 3.18 -10.75
CA ILE A 55 -0.93 3.54 -10.72
C ILE A 55 -0.35 2.76 -9.55
N GLY A 56 0.74 2.03 -9.78
CA GLY A 56 1.32 1.13 -8.80
C GLY A 56 2.77 0.77 -9.14
N GLU A 57 3.29 -0.29 -8.52
CA GLU A 57 4.69 -0.73 -8.65
C GLU A 57 5.08 -1.20 -10.06
N GLY A 58 4.08 -1.56 -10.88
CA GLY A 58 4.29 -1.98 -12.26
C GLY A 58 3.13 -2.80 -12.79
N GLU A 59 3.38 -3.48 -13.90
CA GLU A 59 2.46 -4.48 -14.45
C GLU A 59 2.43 -5.74 -13.56
N ARG A 60 1.35 -6.52 -13.64
CA ARG A 60 1.17 -7.73 -12.80
C ARG A 60 2.29 -8.75 -12.93
N ASP A 61 2.93 -8.83 -14.09
CA ASP A 61 4.02 -9.77 -14.35
C ASP A 61 5.35 -9.31 -13.73
N GLU A 62 5.47 -8.02 -13.40
CA GLU A 62 6.68 -7.38 -12.88
C GLU A 62 6.59 -7.10 -11.38
N ALA A 63 5.38 -6.86 -10.87
CA ALA A 63 5.12 -6.52 -9.49
C ALA A 63 4.14 -7.51 -8.82
N PRO A 64 4.53 -8.17 -7.70
CA PRO A 64 3.66 -9.11 -7.00
C PRO A 64 2.55 -8.43 -6.19
N MET A 65 2.68 -7.13 -5.92
CA MET A 65 1.82 -6.33 -5.05
C MET A 65 1.70 -4.91 -5.56
N LEU A 66 0.57 -4.29 -5.30
CA LEU A 66 0.16 -2.97 -5.79
C LEU A 66 0.42 -2.82 -7.29
N PHE A 67 0.14 -3.86 -8.07
CA PHE A 67 0.27 -3.82 -9.53
C PHE A 67 -0.96 -3.16 -10.17
N ILE A 68 -0.79 -2.66 -11.41
CA ILE A 68 -1.88 -2.04 -12.15
C ILE A 68 -3.02 -3.05 -12.37
N GLY A 69 -4.22 -2.71 -11.89
CA GLY A 69 -5.40 -3.54 -11.92
C GLY A 69 -5.64 -4.39 -10.66
N GLU A 70 -4.75 -4.35 -9.65
CA GLU A 70 -4.99 -5.05 -8.38
C GLU A 70 -6.25 -4.50 -7.68
N LYS A 71 -7.06 -5.42 -7.14
CA LYS A 71 -8.21 -5.10 -6.30
C LYS A 71 -7.78 -4.97 -4.85
N VAL A 72 -8.11 -3.85 -4.23
CA VAL A 72 -7.71 -3.51 -2.85
C VAL A 72 -8.92 -3.08 -2.03
N GLY A 73 -8.77 -3.18 -0.71
CA GLY A 73 -9.86 -2.99 0.23
C GLY A 73 -10.58 -4.29 0.56
N LYS A 74 -11.40 -4.22 1.61
CA LYS A 74 -12.15 -5.37 2.15
C LYS A 74 -13.44 -5.67 1.37
N GLY A 75 -13.74 -4.89 0.33
CA GLY A 75 -15.03 -4.91 -0.36
C GLY A 75 -16.04 -3.95 0.27
N SER A 76 -17.29 -4.07 -0.18
CA SER A 76 -18.42 -3.25 0.28
C SER A 76 -19.12 -3.85 1.51
#